data_AF-A0A5C3L4P4-F1
#
_entry.id   AF-A0A5C3L4P4-F1
#
_cell.length_a   1.000
_cell.length_b   1.000
_cell.length_c   1.000
_cell.angle_alpha   90.00
_cell.angle_beta   90.00
_cell.angle_gamma   90.00
#
_symmetry.space_group_name_H-M   'P 1'
#
loop_
_entity.id
_entity.type
_entity.pdbx_description
1 polymer ?
#
loop_
_entity_poly.entity_id
_entity_poly.type
_entity_poly.pdbx_seq_one_letter_code
_entity_poly.pdbx_strand_id
1 'polypeptide(L)'
;MVASSHVAAVVASNRGRGGAYSRPTKPTPLILPDEHENNSQRQPANSVNFDDDESEIDSPQSPGLSGLDSSAALILVHDEEEREDDDYGFTDDEDGDVDDIVSPVFEIRRTSIPPLPPLSIFLYLLAPYLKLGALNTLTSAEGLPLKYGLPALFGFALLSAFSRQSWYMLARYLRKADVMEVVCDTYAKARGKERQRAILRTTVKLGTALVSGLLAIVYLHESANHIFPLLDSLASRIVIGTIFSALVVYLSSAQSLASKRVILASWLSVLSYVAWLSCAIYAHAKGILPREGGWFSNPPSFWQGIFTIAFAFTTTSTLPIYASLKSGVNPVSTAKTPRSRSFRILSLTSVFCAILLILPLVIFAAKPNIPASGTTPTLPDNPISLPVLPDATPEIVRVALAILSSTTLLLGVPQAALTVPPIPLRVGRTAAVSRTATSLSIVCLAVILSFIRSSFIEHLFTPLNILLIIITLTGTYFLPALLHISVHFFKRPMAIVIPRTPLLQTPSTSTAQPNLMGGERGVHDELLQRKERALQKKQFRKRILWDVGAWIQVFVYAAGVVAGFSLLLH
;
A
#
# COMPACT_ATOMS: atom_id res chain seq x y z
N MET A 1 -22.21 -42.49 20.74
CA MET A 1 -22.20 -42.05 19.32
C MET A 1 -21.03 -41.08 19.16
N VAL A 2 -19.81 -41.60 18.98
CA VAL A 2 -19.13 -41.87 17.69
C VAL A 2 -18.91 -40.54 16.94
N ALA A 3 -17.70 -40.02 16.70
CA ALA A 3 -16.38 -40.63 16.60
C ALA A 3 -15.26 -39.66 17.04
N SER A 4 -14.28 -40.22 17.76
CA SER A 4 -12.91 -39.70 17.85
C SER A 4 -12.17 -40.00 16.55
N SER A 5 -11.48 -39.02 15.98
CA SER A 5 -10.46 -39.24 14.96
C SER A 5 -9.14 -38.65 15.43
N HIS A 6 -8.25 -39.54 15.86
CA HIS A 6 -6.82 -39.32 15.96
C HIS A 6 -6.27 -38.90 14.59
N VAL A 7 -5.50 -37.82 14.55
CA VAL A 7 -4.52 -37.57 13.49
C VAL A 7 -3.15 -37.54 14.15
N ALA A 8 -2.43 -38.64 13.96
CA ALA A 8 -1.02 -38.77 14.21
C ALA A 8 -0.27 -37.84 13.24
N ALA A 9 0.37 -36.80 13.77
CA ALA A 9 1.38 -36.06 13.03
C ALA A 9 2.73 -36.74 13.27
N VAL A 10 3.23 -37.37 12.22
CA VAL A 10 4.59 -37.91 12.11
C VAL A 10 5.58 -36.79 12.39
N VAL A 11 6.25 -36.90 13.54
CA VAL A 11 7.40 -36.08 13.91
C VAL A 11 8.59 -36.56 13.08
N ALA A 12 8.88 -35.86 11.98
CA ALA A 12 10.18 -35.92 11.34
C ALA A 12 11.20 -35.22 12.24
N SER A 13 11.77 -35.98 13.16
CA SER A 13 12.91 -35.59 13.99
C SER A 13 14.16 -35.55 13.11
N ASN A 14 14.50 -34.38 12.58
CA ASN A 14 15.80 -34.17 11.94
C ASN A 14 16.77 -33.62 12.99
N ARG A 15 17.27 -34.53 13.84
CA ARG A 15 18.27 -34.26 14.88
C ARG A 15 19.67 -34.37 14.25
N GLY A 16 20.04 -33.37 13.47
CA GLY A 16 21.40 -33.18 12.97
C GLY A 16 22.33 -32.67 14.08
N ARG A 17 23.02 -33.61 14.73
CA ARG A 17 24.05 -33.38 15.74
C ARG A 17 25.38 -33.10 15.05
N GLY A 18 26.04 -32.00 15.41
CA GLY A 18 27.50 -31.84 15.35
C GLY A 18 28.14 -31.61 13.99
N GLY A 19 28.34 -30.34 13.64
CA GLY A 19 29.35 -29.92 12.67
C GLY A 19 30.10 -28.73 13.24
N ALA A 20 31.35 -28.94 13.65
CA ALA A 20 32.25 -27.87 14.07
C ALA A 20 32.42 -26.88 12.91
N TYR A 21 32.08 -25.62 13.15
CA TYR A 21 32.27 -24.56 12.16
C TYR A 21 33.75 -24.19 12.05
N SER A 22 34.41 -24.76 11.04
CA SER A 22 35.59 -24.19 10.41
C SER A 22 35.24 -22.78 9.92
N ARG A 23 35.93 -21.75 10.43
CA ARG A 23 35.86 -20.40 9.87
C ARG A 23 36.33 -20.44 8.41
N PRO A 24 35.58 -19.87 7.45
CA PRO A 24 36.13 -19.60 6.13
C PRO A 24 37.16 -18.47 6.28
N THR A 25 38.44 -18.83 6.17
CA THR A 25 39.54 -17.90 5.98
C THR A 25 39.32 -17.13 4.68
N LYS A 26 39.25 -15.81 4.81
CA LYS A 26 39.29 -14.87 3.69
C LYS A 26 40.56 -15.14 2.87
N PRO A 27 40.49 -15.24 1.53
CA PRO A 27 41.70 -15.30 0.73
C PRO A 27 42.50 -14.01 0.92
N THR A 28 43.78 -14.18 1.25
CA THR A 28 44.78 -13.12 1.36
C THR A 28 44.85 -12.37 0.03
N PRO A 29 44.80 -11.03 0.02
CA PRO A 29 45.01 -10.27 -1.21
C PRO A 29 46.42 -10.53 -1.73
N LEU A 30 46.52 -10.80 -3.03
CA LEU A 30 47.77 -10.96 -3.75
C LEU A 30 48.55 -9.64 -3.65
N ILE A 31 49.68 -9.69 -2.95
CA ILE A 31 50.65 -8.60 -2.88
C ILE A 31 51.40 -8.63 -4.22
N LEU A 32 51.13 -7.64 -5.08
CA LEU A 32 52.00 -7.34 -6.22
C LEU A 32 53.22 -6.57 -5.68
N PRO A 33 54.44 -6.97 -6.02
CA PRO A 33 55.64 -6.25 -5.61
C PRO A 33 55.70 -4.87 -6.28
N ASP A 34 55.98 -3.87 -5.46
CA ASP A 34 56.31 -2.51 -5.84
C ASP A 34 57.58 -2.49 -6.70
N GLU A 35 57.45 -2.09 -7.97
CA GLU A 35 58.59 -1.57 -8.73
C GLU A 35 58.69 -0.06 -8.53
N HIS A 36 59.75 0.30 -7.82
CA HIS A 36 60.24 1.64 -7.59
C HIS A 36 60.66 2.34 -8.90
N GLU A 37 60.38 3.65 -8.94
CA GLU A 37 61.17 4.74 -9.56
C GLU A 37 61.51 4.60 -11.06
N ASN A 38 61.28 5.60 -11.91
CA ASN A 38 61.86 6.94 -11.77
C ASN A 38 61.38 7.87 -12.92
N ASN A 39 61.46 9.18 -12.66
CA ASN A 39 61.61 10.29 -13.61
C ASN A 39 60.47 10.77 -14.52
N SER A 40 59.99 11.97 -14.17
CA SER A 40 60.19 13.23 -14.92
C SER A 40 60.06 13.20 -16.45
N GLN A 41 59.01 13.83 -17.01
CA GLN A 41 59.13 14.99 -17.93
C GLN A 41 57.80 15.36 -18.64
N ARG A 42 57.55 16.67 -18.63
CA ARG A 42 56.92 17.53 -19.67
C ARG A 42 56.07 16.89 -20.78
N GLN A 43 54.79 17.29 -20.80
CA GLN A 43 54.11 18.10 -21.85
C GLN A 43 54.18 17.62 -23.34
N PRO A 44 53.48 18.27 -24.31
CA PRO A 44 52.30 17.70 -24.98
C PRO A 44 52.45 17.48 -26.52
N ALA A 45 51.35 17.02 -27.12
CA ALA A 45 50.94 17.21 -28.53
C ALA A 45 51.65 16.43 -29.66
N ASN A 46 50.92 16.37 -30.78
CA ASN A 46 51.26 15.94 -32.14
C ASN A 46 51.17 14.44 -32.44
N SER A 47 50.32 13.95 -33.36
CA SER A 47 50.09 14.25 -34.79
C SER A 47 51.04 13.51 -35.74
N VAL A 48 50.44 13.10 -36.88
CA VAL A 48 51.04 12.74 -38.18
C VAL A 48 51.33 11.26 -38.48
N ASN A 49 50.62 10.79 -39.52
CA ASN A 49 50.97 9.96 -40.69
C ASN A 49 52.28 9.16 -40.74
N PHE A 50 52.17 7.97 -41.34
CA PHE A 50 52.81 7.51 -42.62
C PHE A 50 52.54 5.99 -42.69
N ASP A 51 51.75 5.50 -43.64
CA ASP A 51 52.06 5.12 -45.04
C ASP A 51 52.49 3.65 -45.18
N ASP A 52 51.86 3.04 -46.19
CA ASP A 52 52.35 2.03 -47.12
C ASP A 52 53.21 0.87 -46.61
N ASP A 53 52.63 -0.33 -46.69
CA ASP A 53 53.37 -1.40 -47.35
C ASP A 53 52.43 -2.36 -48.10
N GLU A 54 52.66 -2.47 -49.40
CA GLU A 54 52.08 -3.43 -50.32
C GLU A 54 52.68 -4.82 -50.07
N SER A 55 51.87 -5.86 -50.09
CA SER A 55 52.28 -7.11 -50.75
C SER A 55 51.08 -7.97 -51.11
N GLU A 56 50.82 -7.98 -52.42
CA GLU A 56 50.20 -9.05 -53.18
C GLU A 56 50.66 -10.44 -52.71
N ILE A 57 49.71 -11.29 -52.31
CA ILE A 57 49.75 -12.71 -52.63
C ILE A 57 48.37 -13.13 -53.12
N ASP A 58 48.32 -13.38 -54.42
CA ASP A 58 47.23 -13.91 -55.19
C ASP A 58 47.18 -15.44 -55.04
N SER A 59 46.04 -16.01 -54.65
CA SER A 59 45.62 -17.39 -55.01
C SER A 59 44.26 -17.80 -54.38
N PRO A 60 43.51 -18.71 -55.04
CA PRO A 60 42.08 -18.54 -55.24
C PRO A 60 41.19 -19.63 -54.61
N GLN A 61 39.90 -19.31 -54.54
CA GLN A 61 38.74 -20.21 -54.60
C GLN A 61 38.59 -21.31 -53.53
N SER A 62 37.71 -21.05 -52.57
CA SER A 62 36.66 -22.01 -52.20
C SER A 62 35.41 -21.26 -51.65
N PRO A 63 34.19 -21.52 -52.17
CA PRO A 63 32.96 -20.91 -51.68
C PRO A 63 32.41 -21.74 -50.51
N GLY A 64 32.86 -21.43 -49.30
CA GLY A 64 32.39 -22.06 -48.07
C GLY A 64 31.18 -21.33 -47.48
N LEU A 65 29.99 -21.69 -47.96
CA LEU A 65 28.67 -21.55 -47.35
C LEU A 65 28.60 -20.85 -45.98
N SER A 66 28.15 -19.59 -46.00
CA SER A 66 27.04 -19.05 -45.20
C SER A 66 26.59 -19.90 -44.00
N GLY A 67 27.42 -19.96 -42.95
CA GLY A 67 27.00 -20.29 -41.60
C GLY A 67 26.27 -19.10 -40.99
N LEU A 68 25.09 -18.80 -41.52
CA LEU A 68 24.09 -17.98 -40.85
C LEU A 68 23.69 -18.74 -39.58
N ASP A 69 24.38 -18.45 -38.50
CA ASP A 69 24.01 -18.82 -37.13
C ASP A 69 22.78 -18.00 -36.69
N SER A 70 21.71 -18.08 -37.50
CA SER A 70 20.37 -17.69 -37.12
C SER A 70 19.86 -18.75 -36.15
N SER A 71 20.23 -18.59 -34.89
CA SER A 71 19.47 -19.10 -33.76
C SER A 71 18.13 -18.35 -33.68
N ALA A 72 17.34 -18.41 -34.76
CA ALA A 72 15.92 -18.18 -34.71
C ALA A 72 15.36 -19.35 -33.92
N ALA A 73 15.22 -19.13 -32.60
CA ALA A 73 14.50 -20.04 -31.73
C ALA A 73 13.14 -20.31 -32.39
N LEU A 74 13.01 -21.51 -32.94
CA LEU A 74 11.82 -21.98 -33.61
C LEU A 74 10.74 -22.06 -32.54
N ILE A 75 9.93 -21.00 -32.43
CA ILE A 75 8.75 -20.97 -31.58
C ILE A 75 7.78 -21.94 -32.24
N LEU A 76 7.68 -23.13 -31.66
CA LEU A 76 6.72 -24.15 -32.04
C LEU A 76 5.33 -23.59 -31.70
N VAL A 77 4.74 -22.87 -32.65
CA VAL A 77 3.33 -22.51 -32.60
C VAL A 77 2.58 -23.84 -32.74
N HIS A 78 2.01 -24.33 -31.64
CA HIS A 78 1.01 -25.38 -31.71
C HIS A 78 -0.20 -24.77 -32.43
N ASP A 79 -0.36 -25.08 -33.70
CA ASP A 79 -1.64 -24.97 -34.38
C ASP A 79 -2.53 -26.06 -33.79
N GLU A 80 -3.17 -25.76 -32.65
CA GLU A 80 -4.28 -26.58 -32.16
C GLU A 80 -5.45 -26.36 -33.12
N GLU A 81 -5.54 -27.25 -34.10
CA GLU A 81 -6.65 -27.39 -35.03
C GLU A 81 -8.01 -27.36 -34.29
N GLU A 82 -8.82 -26.38 -34.70
CA GLU A 82 -10.28 -26.49 -34.91
C GLU A 82 -11.08 -27.20 -33.80
N ARG A 83 -11.37 -26.44 -32.74
CA ARG A 83 -12.72 -26.49 -32.14
C ARG A 83 -13.55 -25.38 -32.77
N GLU A 84 -14.02 -25.66 -33.99
CA GLU A 84 -15.15 -24.97 -34.60
C GLU A 84 -16.42 -25.40 -33.85
N ASP A 85 -16.81 -24.60 -32.86
CA ASP A 85 -18.17 -24.47 -32.31
C ASP A 85 -18.02 -23.92 -30.89
N ASP A 86 -17.86 -22.60 -30.76
CA ASP A 86 -18.26 -21.88 -29.55
C ASP A 86 -18.23 -20.37 -29.87
N ASP A 87 -19.40 -19.88 -30.29
CA ASP A 87 -19.96 -18.56 -30.00
C ASP A 87 -18.99 -17.36 -30.08
N TYR A 88 -19.09 -16.59 -31.18
CA TYR A 88 -18.57 -15.23 -31.33
C TYR A 88 -19.31 -14.23 -30.39
N GLY A 89 -19.44 -14.59 -29.12
CA GLY A 89 -19.66 -13.65 -28.06
C GLY A 89 -18.43 -12.76 -27.99
N PHE A 90 -18.52 -11.55 -28.53
CA PHE A 90 -17.79 -10.40 -28.02
C PHE A 90 -18.21 -10.21 -26.56
N THR A 91 -17.82 -11.12 -25.67
CA THR A 91 -17.73 -10.79 -24.27
C THR A 91 -16.70 -9.69 -24.24
N ASP A 92 -17.16 -8.52 -23.82
CA ASP A 92 -16.38 -7.36 -23.47
C ASP A 92 -15.52 -7.70 -22.24
N ASP A 93 -14.70 -8.75 -22.35
CA ASP A 93 -13.63 -9.14 -21.44
C ASP A 93 -12.50 -8.14 -21.66
N GLU A 94 -12.83 -6.90 -21.31
CA GLU A 94 -12.09 -5.67 -21.54
C GLU A 94 -10.86 -5.51 -20.61
N ASP A 95 -10.48 -6.58 -19.93
CA ASP A 95 -9.30 -6.65 -19.08
C ASP A 95 -8.37 -7.73 -19.64
N GLY A 96 -7.77 -7.44 -20.79
CA GLY A 96 -6.70 -8.23 -21.39
C GLY A 96 -5.54 -8.47 -20.43
N ASP A 97 -5.57 -9.63 -19.78
CA ASP A 97 -4.45 -10.24 -19.04
C ASP A 97 -3.39 -10.84 -19.99
N VAL A 98 -3.51 -10.65 -21.31
CA VAL A 98 -2.50 -11.07 -22.29
C VAL A 98 -1.19 -10.27 -22.10
N ASP A 99 -1.27 -9.03 -21.63
CA ASP A 99 -0.11 -8.24 -21.20
C ASP A 99 0.49 -8.69 -19.86
N ASP A 100 -0.16 -9.63 -19.15
CA ASP A 100 0.35 -10.22 -17.90
C ASP A 100 1.29 -11.43 -18.18
N ILE A 101 1.39 -11.91 -19.42
CA ILE A 101 2.23 -13.06 -19.80
C ILE A 101 3.72 -12.68 -19.87
N VAL A 102 4.06 -11.44 -20.18
CA VAL A 102 5.46 -10.93 -20.19
C VAL A 102 5.77 -10.11 -18.91
N SER A 103 4.96 -10.30 -17.87
CA SER A 103 4.86 -9.41 -16.70
C SER A 103 6.12 -9.41 -15.80
N PRO A 104 6.40 -8.29 -15.09
CA PRO A 104 7.50 -8.02 -14.13
C PRO A 104 7.81 -9.02 -13.00
N VAL A 105 7.37 -10.27 -13.09
CA VAL A 105 7.52 -11.35 -12.10
C VAL A 105 8.98 -11.51 -11.63
N PHE A 106 9.96 -11.32 -12.52
CA PHE A 106 11.37 -11.51 -12.19
C PHE A 106 11.94 -10.48 -11.21
N GLU A 107 11.51 -9.21 -11.27
CA GLU A 107 12.00 -8.18 -10.34
C GLU A 107 11.26 -8.21 -9.00
N ILE A 108 9.98 -8.55 -9.01
CA ILE A 108 9.15 -8.61 -7.79
C ILE A 108 9.66 -9.72 -6.85
N ARG A 109 10.19 -10.82 -7.39
CA ARG A 109 10.79 -11.91 -6.58
C ARG A 109 12.05 -11.53 -5.82
N ARG A 110 12.72 -10.43 -6.18
CA ARG A 110 13.85 -9.93 -5.40
C ARG A 110 13.41 -9.29 -4.09
N THR A 111 12.13 -8.97 -3.94
CA THR A 111 11.61 -8.46 -2.67
C THR A 111 11.46 -9.63 -1.69
N SER A 112 11.98 -9.48 -0.47
CA SER A 112 11.91 -10.47 0.61
C SER A 112 10.51 -10.61 1.23
N ILE A 113 9.46 -10.26 0.48
CA ILE A 113 8.07 -10.22 0.94
C ILE A 113 7.49 -11.63 0.78
N PRO A 114 7.12 -12.30 1.89
CA PRO A 114 6.52 -13.62 1.80
C PRO A 114 5.15 -13.55 1.12
N PRO A 115 4.77 -14.60 0.38
CA PRO A 115 3.47 -14.67 -0.26
C PRO A 115 2.35 -14.77 0.79
N LEU A 116 1.25 -14.05 0.55
CA LEU A 116 0.05 -14.07 1.40
C LEU A 116 -1.13 -14.67 0.64
N PRO A 117 -2.02 -15.42 1.33
CA PRO A 117 -3.26 -15.88 0.70
C PRO A 117 -4.21 -14.68 0.44
N PRO A 118 -5.07 -14.75 -0.60
CA PRO A 118 -6.01 -13.69 -0.95
C PRO A 118 -6.89 -13.21 0.20
N LEU A 119 -7.30 -14.13 1.08
CA LEU A 119 -8.11 -13.80 2.25
C LEU A 119 -7.36 -12.91 3.27
N SER A 120 -6.08 -13.18 3.52
CA SER A 120 -5.26 -12.33 4.39
C SER A 120 -5.01 -10.96 3.75
N ILE A 121 -4.90 -10.90 2.43
CA ILE A 121 -4.78 -9.64 1.69
C ILE A 121 -6.07 -8.82 1.82
N PHE A 122 -7.23 -9.44 1.62
CA PHE A 122 -8.53 -8.80 1.86
C PHE A 122 -8.63 -8.26 3.28
N LEU A 123 -8.23 -9.06 4.28
CA LEU A 123 -8.22 -8.65 5.68
C LEU A 123 -7.31 -7.43 5.90
N TYR A 124 -6.09 -7.41 5.35
CA TYR A 124 -5.17 -6.28 5.50
C TYR A 124 -5.61 -5.03 4.74
N LEU A 125 -6.43 -5.18 3.69
CA LEU A 125 -7.06 -4.06 2.99
C LEU A 125 -8.29 -3.53 3.75
N LEU A 126 -9.06 -4.39 4.40
CA LEU A 126 -10.26 -4.01 5.16
C LEU A 126 -9.93 -3.45 6.55
N ALA A 127 -9.02 -4.10 7.29
CA ALA A 127 -8.77 -3.80 8.69
C ALA A 127 -8.39 -2.33 8.97
N PRO A 128 -7.56 -1.63 8.16
CA PRO A 128 -7.28 -0.21 8.38
C PRO A 128 -8.54 0.68 8.37
N TYR A 129 -9.57 0.30 7.62
CA TYR A 129 -10.81 1.06 7.51
C TYR A 129 -11.70 0.98 8.75
N LEU A 130 -11.56 -0.08 9.55
CA LEU A 130 -12.45 -0.39 10.68
C LEU A 130 -11.83 -0.05 12.04
N LYS A 131 -10.77 0.75 12.07
CA LYS A 131 -10.06 1.12 13.29
C LYS A 131 -10.42 2.55 13.71
N LEU A 132 -9.42 3.33 14.04
CA LEU A 132 -9.50 4.65 14.65
C LEU A 132 -10.47 5.62 13.94
N GLY A 133 -10.38 5.76 12.62
CA GLY A 133 -11.28 6.65 11.89
C GLY A 133 -12.74 6.21 11.97
N ALA A 134 -13.02 4.90 11.89
CA ALA A 134 -14.38 4.38 12.00
C ALA A 134 -14.93 4.52 13.42
N LEU A 135 -14.15 4.15 14.44
CA LEU A 135 -14.56 4.29 15.85
C LEU A 135 -14.89 5.75 16.19
N ASN A 136 -14.09 6.70 15.69
CA ASN A 136 -14.29 8.12 15.94
C ASN A 136 -15.33 8.77 15.01
N THR A 137 -15.85 8.07 14.00
CA THR A 137 -16.88 8.63 13.11
C THR A 137 -18.13 8.99 13.92
N LEU A 138 -18.48 8.19 14.93
CA LEU A 138 -19.66 8.41 15.75
C LEU A 138 -19.58 9.68 16.60
N THR A 139 -18.42 9.95 17.19
CA THR A 139 -18.19 11.11 18.08
C THR A 139 -17.84 12.37 17.30
N SER A 140 -16.99 12.27 16.28
CA SER A 140 -16.51 13.43 15.52
C SER A 140 -17.49 13.92 14.45
N ALA A 141 -18.40 13.08 13.96
CA ALA A 141 -19.43 13.48 13.01
C ALA A 141 -20.77 13.80 13.69
N GLU A 142 -20.81 13.91 15.03
CA GLU A 142 -22.03 14.27 15.74
C GLU A 142 -22.54 15.63 15.24
N GLY A 143 -23.80 15.66 14.76
CA GLY A 143 -24.41 16.86 14.21
C GLY A 143 -24.06 17.13 12.73
N LEU A 144 -23.25 16.30 12.08
CA LEU A 144 -23.01 16.37 10.64
C LEU A 144 -24.31 16.02 9.89
N PRO A 145 -24.92 16.95 9.12
CA PRO A 145 -26.15 16.63 8.40
C PRO A 145 -25.94 15.49 7.41
N LEU A 146 -26.92 14.58 7.31
CA LEU A 146 -26.84 13.40 6.44
C LEU A 146 -26.54 13.75 4.97
N LYS A 147 -27.03 14.92 4.52
CA LYS A 147 -26.79 15.46 3.17
C LYS A 147 -25.30 15.70 2.85
N TYR A 148 -24.45 15.84 3.86
CA TYR A 148 -23.01 15.98 3.70
C TYR A 148 -22.25 14.71 4.13
N GLY A 149 -22.73 14.03 5.18
CA GLY A 149 -22.13 12.79 5.67
C GLY A 149 -22.11 11.67 4.62
N LEU A 150 -23.23 11.45 3.91
CA LEU A 150 -23.31 10.40 2.90
C LEU A 150 -22.41 10.69 1.67
N PRO A 151 -22.46 11.89 1.04
CA PRO A 151 -21.52 12.19 -0.04
C PRO A 151 -20.06 12.13 0.39
N ALA A 152 -19.72 12.55 1.61
CA ALA A 152 -18.37 12.42 2.13
C ALA A 152 -17.96 10.94 2.24
N LEU A 153 -18.83 10.09 2.79
CA LEU A 153 -18.60 8.64 2.91
C LEU A 153 -18.31 7.99 1.55
N PHE A 154 -19.22 8.16 0.58
CA PHE A 154 -19.06 7.56 -0.74
C PHE A 154 -17.93 8.20 -1.54
N GLY A 155 -17.75 9.52 -1.43
CA GLY A 155 -16.68 10.26 -2.07
C GLY A 155 -15.31 9.76 -1.61
N PHE A 156 -15.03 9.76 -0.31
CA PHE A 156 -13.73 9.31 0.20
C PHE A 156 -13.50 7.81 -0.01
N ALA A 157 -14.55 6.98 0.03
CA ALA A 157 -14.44 5.58 -0.33
C ALA A 157 -14.01 5.40 -1.80
N LEU A 158 -14.61 6.16 -2.73
CA LEU A 158 -14.25 6.15 -4.15
C LEU A 158 -12.82 6.69 -4.36
N LEU A 159 -12.44 7.79 -3.71
CA LEU A 159 -11.08 8.33 -3.77
C LEU A 159 -10.05 7.33 -3.21
N SER A 160 -10.40 6.58 -2.16
CA SER A 160 -9.52 5.56 -1.58
C SER A 160 -9.36 4.36 -2.51
N ALA A 161 -10.45 3.88 -3.14
CA ALA A 161 -10.40 2.85 -4.16
C ALA A 161 -9.56 3.29 -5.38
N PHE A 162 -9.76 4.52 -5.84
CA PHE A 162 -9.02 5.11 -6.94
C PHE A 162 -7.52 5.25 -6.59
N SER A 163 -7.19 5.75 -5.40
CA SER A 163 -5.81 5.83 -4.89
C SER A 163 -5.10 4.47 -4.92
N ARG A 164 -5.76 3.40 -4.43
CA ARG A 164 -5.20 2.05 -4.47
C ARG A 164 -4.96 1.57 -5.91
N GLN A 165 -5.88 1.91 -6.81
CA GLN A 165 -5.76 1.57 -8.21
C GLN A 165 -4.63 2.37 -8.90
N SER A 166 -4.42 3.63 -8.55
CA SER A 166 -3.28 4.43 -9.00
C SER A 166 -1.96 3.81 -8.55
N TRP A 167 -1.86 3.36 -7.29
CA TRP A 167 -0.69 2.62 -6.81
C TRP A 167 -0.46 1.33 -7.59
N TYR A 168 -1.51 0.54 -7.81
CA TYR A 168 -1.43 -0.68 -8.62
C TYR A 168 -0.96 -0.40 -10.04
N MET A 169 -1.51 0.62 -10.70
CA MET A 169 -1.12 1.03 -12.06
C MET A 169 0.33 1.52 -12.10
N LEU A 170 0.76 2.33 -11.12
CA LEU A 170 2.14 2.80 -10.98
C LEU A 170 3.12 1.63 -10.81
N ALA A 171 2.78 0.65 -9.97
CA ALA A 171 3.61 -0.54 -9.78
C ALA A 171 3.76 -1.36 -11.05
N ARG A 172 2.67 -1.54 -11.81
CA ARG A 172 2.68 -2.22 -13.11
C ARG A 172 3.50 -1.44 -14.15
N TYR A 173 3.30 -0.13 -14.22
CA TYR A 173 3.96 0.73 -15.19
C TYR A 173 5.48 0.84 -14.95
N LEU A 174 5.90 1.01 -13.70
CA LEU A 174 7.31 1.10 -13.34
C LEU A 174 7.98 -0.25 -13.08
N ARG A 175 7.19 -1.34 -13.03
CA ARG A 175 7.67 -2.69 -12.68
C ARG A 175 8.30 -2.78 -11.28
N LYS A 176 7.91 -1.89 -10.36
CA LYS A 176 8.42 -1.82 -8.97
C LYS A 176 7.29 -2.05 -7.98
N ALA A 177 7.56 -2.90 -6.99
CA ALA A 177 6.58 -3.25 -5.96
C ALA A 177 6.78 -2.50 -4.63
N ASP A 178 7.82 -1.68 -4.53
CA ASP A 178 8.15 -0.88 -3.34
C ASP A 178 7.91 0.61 -3.63
N VAL A 179 7.23 1.31 -2.71
CA VAL A 179 6.99 2.76 -2.77
C VAL A 179 8.31 3.51 -2.92
N MET A 180 9.35 3.04 -2.22
CA MET A 180 10.68 3.64 -2.25
C MET A 180 11.27 3.67 -3.67
N GLU A 181 11.19 2.54 -4.39
CA GLU A 181 11.73 2.43 -5.74
C GLU A 181 10.85 3.17 -6.75
N VAL A 182 9.52 3.17 -6.57
CA VAL A 182 8.58 3.98 -7.37
C VAL A 182 8.94 5.47 -7.29
N VAL A 183 9.19 6.00 -6.09
CA VAL A 183 9.57 7.40 -5.87
C VAL A 183 10.96 7.69 -6.49
N CYS A 184 11.93 6.80 -6.30
CA CYS A 184 13.28 6.94 -6.86
C CYS A 184 13.27 6.94 -8.39
N ASP A 185 12.51 6.04 -9.02
CA ASP A 185 12.39 5.96 -10.47
C ASP A 185 11.59 7.14 -11.04
N THR A 186 10.73 7.77 -10.23
CA THR A 186 9.98 8.97 -10.63
C THR A 186 10.87 10.21 -10.64
N TYR A 187 11.64 10.46 -9.57
CA TYR A 187 12.39 11.72 -9.41
C TYR A 187 13.89 11.62 -9.71
N ALA A 188 14.48 10.42 -9.70
CA ALA A 188 15.92 10.20 -9.85
C ALA A 188 16.25 9.10 -10.88
N LYS A 189 15.58 9.13 -12.04
CA LYS A 189 15.78 8.15 -13.14
C LYS A 189 17.19 8.19 -13.76
N ALA A 190 17.86 9.35 -13.78
CA ALA A 190 19.13 9.51 -14.50
C ALA A 190 20.31 8.77 -13.84
N ARG A 191 21.21 8.21 -14.69
CA ARG A 191 22.48 7.62 -14.26
C ARG A 191 23.33 8.69 -13.55
N GLY A 192 23.98 8.34 -12.45
CA GLY A 192 24.80 9.26 -11.64
C GLY A 192 24.07 9.95 -10.46
N LYS A 193 22.75 9.79 -10.32
CA LYS A 193 21.97 10.40 -9.22
C LYS A 193 21.87 9.52 -7.95
N GLU A 194 22.89 8.72 -7.63
CA GLU A 194 22.80 7.77 -6.51
C GLU A 194 22.63 8.47 -5.15
N ARG A 195 23.27 9.64 -4.96
CA ARG A 195 23.06 10.45 -3.74
C ARG A 195 21.61 10.90 -3.60
N GLN A 196 20.98 11.35 -4.70
CA GLN A 196 19.58 11.76 -4.68
C GLN A 196 18.65 10.57 -4.39
N ARG A 197 18.93 9.39 -4.99
CA ARG A 197 18.21 8.15 -4.67
C ARG A 197 18.34 7.81 -3.19
N ALA A 198 19.55 7.84 -2.62
CA ALA A 198 19.77 7.57 -1.19
C ALA A 198 18.97 8.52 -0.27
N ILE A 199 18.91 9.82 -0.61
CA ILE A 199 18.09 10.80 0.12
C ILE A 199 16.60 10.45 0.00
N LEU A 200 16.09 10.24 -1.22
CA LEU A 200 14.69 9.87 -1.44
C LEU A 200 14.30 8.57 -0.71
N ARG A 201 15.17 7.54 -0.75
CA ARG A 201 14.98 6.30 0.00
C ARG A 201 14.87 6.56 1.49
N THR A 202 15.74 7.41 2.04
CA THR A 202 15.73 7.77 3.45
C THR A 202 14.48 8.57 3.82
N THR A 203 14.07 9.53 2.98
CA THR A 203 12.85 10.32 3.18
C THR A 203 11.59 9.45 3.18
N VAL A 204 11.43 8.56 2.20
CA VAL A 204 10.28 7.65 2.14
C VAL A 204 10.28 6.73 3.37
N LYS A 205 11.43 6.16 3.74
CA LYS A 205 11.53 5.32 4.95
C LYS A 205 11.18 6.07 6.21
N LEU A 206 11.69 7.29 6.38
CA LEU A 206 11.40 8.13 7.55
C LEU A 206 9.92 8.50 7.59
N GLY A 207 9.31 8.88 6.46
CA GLY A 207 7.89 9.19 6.36
C GLY A 207 7.02 7.97 6.71
N THR A 208 7.32 6.80 6.16
CA THR A 208 6.60 5.56 6.50
C THR A 208 6.79 5.16 7.96
N ALA A 209 8.00 5.30 8.51
CA ALA A 209 8.29 5.04 9.92
C ALA A 209 7.54 6.02 10.84
N LEU A 210 7.51 7.30 10.48
CA LEU A 210 6.79 8.33 11.22
C LEU A 210 5.28 8.06 11.23
N VAL A 211 4.66 7.81 10.07
CA VAL A 211 3.22 7.50 9.98
C VAL A 211 2.89 6.25 10.78
N SER A 212 3.67 5.17 10.58
CA SER A 212 3.43 3.89 11.25
C SER A 212 3.63 3.98 12.76
N GLY A 213 4.65 4.73 13.19
CA GLY A 213 4.94 4.97 14.61
C GLY A 213 3.89 5.84 15.27
N LEU A 214 3.50 6.96 14.65
CA LEU A 214 2.41 7.80 15.15
C LEU A 214 1.09 7.03 15.24
N LEU A 215 0.77 6.24 14.22
CA LEU A 215 -0.45 5.41 14.23
C LEU A 215 -0.43 4.40 15.39
N ALA A 216 0.72 3.75 15.65
CA ALA A 216 0.88 2.83 16.76
C ALA A 216 0.76 3.53 18.13
N ILE A 217 1.37 4.72 18.27
CA ILE A 217 1.29 5.54 19.49
C ILE A 217 -0.16 5.95 19.76
N VAL A 218 -0.84 6.51 18.76
CA VAL A 218 -2.24 6.96 18.91
C VAL A 218 -3.18 5.78 19.14
N TYR A 219 -3.01 4.64 18.44
CA TYR A 219 -3.85 3.45 18.69
C TYR A 219 -3.73 2.95 20.13
N LEU A 220 -2.52 2.92 20.67
CA LEU A 220 -2.30 2.47 22.04
C LEU A 220 -2.82 3.47 23.06
N HIS A 221 -2.62 4.77 22.82
CA HIS A 221 -3.12 5.83 23.68
C HIS A 221 -4.65 5.84 23.74
N GLU A 222 -5.31 5.78 22.58
CA GLU A 222 -6.77 5.77 22.49
C GLU A 222 -7.36 4.48 23.07
N SER A 223 -6.69 3.33 22.86
CA SER A 223 -7.05 2.08 23.52
C SER A 223 -7.02 2.20 25.04
N ALA A 224 -5.99 2.84 25.60
CA ALA A 224 -5.87 3.08 27.04
C ALA A 224 -6.94 4.08 27.54
N ASN A 225 -7.20 5.16 26.80
CA ASN A 225 -8.18 6.19 27.14
C ASN A 225 -9.62 5.66 27.22
N HIS A 226 -9.98 4.66 26.43
CA HIS A 226 -11.31 4.04 26.55
C HIS A 226 -11.47 3.21 27.83
N ILE A 227 -10.42 2.55 28.31
CA ILE A 227 -10.51 1.65 29.48
C ILE A 227 -10.22 2.37 30.80
N PHE A 228 -9.30 3.32 30.85
CA PHE A 228 -8.91 3.96 32.11
C PHE A 228 -10.04 4.65 32.89
N PRO A 229 -11.06 5.25 32.26
CA PRO A 229 -12.22 5.79 32.97
C PRO A 229 -13.03 4.73 33.71
N LEU A 230 -12.93 3.45 33.31
CA LEU A 230 -13.58 2.32 33.98
C LEU A 230 -12.77 1.79 35.17
N LEU A 231 -11.57 2.35 35.42
CA LEU A 231 -10.64 1.90 36.44
C LEU A 231 -10.47 2.96 37.50
N ASP A 232 -10.96 2.68 38.71
CA ASP A 232 -10.94 3.61 39.83
C ASP A 232 -9.54 3.73 40.46
N SER A 233 -8.76 2.65 40.47
CA SER A 233 -7.45 2.62 41.13
C SER A 233 -6.29 2.84 40.16
N LEU A 234 -5.28 3.60 40.62
CA LEU A 234 -4.02 3.76 39.89
C LEU A 234 -3.29 2.42 39.70
N ALA A 235 -3.39 1.52 40.69
CA ALA A 235 -2.84 0.17 40.61
C ALA A 235 -3.46 -0.65 39.46
N SER A 236 -4.79 -0.66 39.31
CA SER A 236 -5.46 -1.36 38.20
C SER A 236 -5.06 -0.80 36.84
N ARG A 237 -4.84 0.52 36.74
CA ARG A 237 -4.37 1.17 35.51
C ARG A 237 -2.96 0.71 35.14
N ILE A 238 -2.04 0.64 36.11
CA ILE A 238 -0.68 0.12 35.89
C ILE A 238 -0.71 -1.35 35.49
N VAL A 239 -1.52 -2.19 36.16
CA VAL A 239 -1.62 -3.62 35.87
C VAL A 239 -2.17 -3.87 34.47
N ILE A 240 -3.33 -3.30 34.13
CA ILE A 240 -3.94 -3.42 32.80
C ILE A 240 -3.01 -2.85 31.74
N GLY A 241 -2.37 -1.73 32.06
CA GLY A 241 -1.38 -1.12 31.22
C GLY A 241 -0.21 -2.03 30.86
N THR A 242 0.36 -2.67 31.88
CA THR A 242 1.45 -3.63 31.72
C THR A 242 1.00 -4.83 30.88
N ILE A 243 -0.23 -5.31 31.08
CA ILE A 243 -0.82 -6.39 30.27
C ILE A 243 -0.94 -5.97 28.79
N PHE A 244 -1.41 -4.74 28.53
CA PHE A 244 -1.53 -4.19 27.18
C PHE A 244 -0.18 -4.09 26.50
N SER A 245 0.81 -3.53 27.19
CA SER A 245 2.19 -3.45 26.71
C SER A 245 2.77 -4.82 26.39
N ALA A 246 2.62 -5.79 27.30
CA ALA A 246 3.12 -7.14 27.12
C ALA A 246 2.47 -7.83 25.90
N LEU A 247 1.15 -7.68 25.74
CA LEU A 247 0.42 -8.22 24.59
C LEU A 247 0.88 -7.58 23.28
N VAL A 248 1.00 -6.25 23.23
CA VAL A 248 1.46 -5.53 22.04
C VAL A 248 2.89 -5.91 21.68
N VAL A 249 3.80 -6.02 22.66
CA VAL A 249 5.18 -6.48 22.44
C VAL A 249 5.19 -7.90 21.90
N TYR A 250 4.41 -8.81 22.50
CA TYR A 250 4.30 -10.20 22.03
C TYR A 250 3.81 -10.29 20.59
N LEU A 251 2.74 -9.55 20.23
CA LEU A 251 2.19 -9.56 18.89
C LEU A 251 3.10 -8.85 17.87
N SER A 252 3.77 -7.77 18.26
CA SER A 252 4.68 -6.98 17.41
C SER A 252 6.04 -7.64 17.22
N SER A 253 6.40 -8.64 18.04
CA SER A 253 7.63 -9.45 17.88
C SER A 253 7.64 -10.31 16.61
N ALA A 254 6.54 -10.35 15.85
CA ALA A 254 6.46 -11.04 14.58
C ALA A 254 7.49 -10.48 13.57
N GLN A 255 8.10 -11.35 12.76
CA GLN A 255 9.09 -10.92 11.76
C GLN A 255 8.43 -10.43 10.45
N SER A 256 7.18 -10.81 10.22
CA SER A 256 6.48 -10.57 8.96
C SER A 256 4.96 -10.47 9.14
N LEU A 257 4.31 -9.78 8.20
CA LEU A 257 2.85 -9.75 8.02
C LEU A 257 2.27 -11.15 7.71
N ALA A 258 3.08 -12.09 7.25
CA ALA A 258 2.65 -13.48 7.07
C ALA A 258 2.57 -14.28 8.38
N SER A 259 2.97 -13.70 9.51
CA SER A 259 2.88 -14.37 10.80
C SER A 259 1.42 -14.62 11.20
N LYS A 260 1.12 -15.86 11.60
CA LYS A 260 -0.20 -16.27 12.10
C LYS A 260 -0.71 -15.37 13.23
N ARG A 261 0.19 -14.86 14.09
CA ARG A 261 -0.14 -13.97 15.21
C ARG A 261 -0.76 -12.65 14.73
N VAL A 262 -0.19 -12.08 13.66
CA VAL A 262 -0.62 -10.79 13.10
C VAL A 262 -1.92 -10.96 12.33
N ILE A 263 -2.04 -12.06 11.57
CA ILE A 263 -3.28 -12.40 10.85
C ILE A 263 -4.42 -12.61 11.86
N LEU A 264 -4.18 -13.37 12.94
CA LEU A 264 -5.16 -13.60 14.00
C LEU A 264 -5.54 -12.30 14.71
N ALA A 265 -4.56 -11.47 15.09
CA ALA A 265 -4.82 -10.17 15.71
C ALA A 265 -5.65 -9.26 14.78
N SER A 266 -5.38 -9.28 13.47
CA SER A 266 -6.15 -8.50 12.49
C SER A 266 -7.60 -9.00 12.37
N TRP A 267 -7.81 -10.32 12.38
CA TRP A 267 -9.15 -10.92 12.41
C TRP A 267 -9.90 -10.57 13.69
N LEU A 268 -9.26 -10.71 14.84
CA LEU A 268 -9.83 -10.37 16.14
C LEU A 268 -10.16 -8.87 16.23
N SER A 269 -9.33 -7.99 15.65
CA SER A 269 -9.60 -6.54 15.54
C SER A 269 -10.86 -6.25 14.71
N VAL A 270 -11.05 -6.94 13.58
CA VAL A 270 -12.27 -6.80 12.77
C VAL A 270 -13.49 -7.36 13.51
N LEU A 271 -13.37 -8.53 14.14
CA LEU A 271 -14.46 -9.12 14.92
C LEU A 271 -14.85 -8.26 16.12
N SER A 272 -13.88 -7.69 16.84
CA SER A 272 -14.15 -6.77 17.95
C SER A 272 -14.82 -5.49 17.48
N TYR A 273 -14.46 -4.99 16.28
CA TYR A 273 -15.15 -3.86 15.67
C TYR A 273 -16.61 -4.20 15.31
N VAL A 274 -16.87 -5.37 14.72
CA VAL A 274 -18.24 -5.79 14.38
C VAL A 274 -19.09 -5.97 15.64
N ALA A 275 -18.51 -6.54 16.71
CA ALA A 275 -19.17 -6.62 18.02
C ALA A 275 -19.43 -5.22 18.60
N TRP A 276 -18.44 -4.32 18.53
CA TRP A 276 -18.59 -2.92 18.96
C TRP A 276 -19.72 -2.22 18.21
N LEU A 277 -19.75 -2.36 16.88
CA LEU A 277 -20.79 -1.80 16.01
C LEU A 277 -22.16 -2.36 16.38
N SER A 278 -22.26 -3.66 16.69
CA SER A 278 -23.52 -4.29 17.14
C SER A 278 -24.01 -3.68 18.45
N CYS A 279 -23.11 -3.46 19.42
CA CYS A 279 -23.42 -2.75 20.66
C CYS A 279 -23.82 -1.29 20.41
N ALA A 280 -23.17 -0.60 19.46
CA ALA A 280 -23.51 0.78 19.11
C ALA A 280 -24.88 0.89 18.44
N ILE A 281 -25.22 -0.05 17.54
CA ILE A 281 -26.56 -0.17 16.95
C ILE A 281 -27.61 -0.42 18.04
N TYR A 282 -27.34 -1.34 18.97
CA TYR A 282 -28.23 -1.61 20.10
C TYR A 282 -28.43 -0.38 20.99
N ALA A 283 -27.34 0.32 21.32
CA ALA A 283 -27.37 1.52 22.14
C ALA A 283 -28.14 2.67 21.46
N HIS A 284 -27.93 2.86 20.14
CA HIS A 284 -28.67 3.84 19.34
C HIS A 284 -30.16 3.51 19.27
N ALA A 285 -30.53 2.24 19.01
CA ALA A 285 -31.92 1.80 18.97
C ALA A 285 -32.67 2.02 20.29
N LYS A 286 -31.95 1.97 21.41
CA LYS A 286 -32.48 2.22 22.76
C LYS A 286 -32.36 3.68 23.22
N GLY A 287 -31.72 4.54 22.44
CA GLY A 287 -31.49 5.95 22.79
C GLY A 287 -30.56 6.15 23.99
N ILE A 288 -29.64 5.20 24.22
CA ILE A 288 -28.69 5.17 25.35
C ILE A 288 -27.24 5.29 24.86
N LEU A 289 -27.03 5.85 23.68
CA LEU A 289 -25.69 5.95 23.11
C LEU A 289 -24.86 6.98 23.92
N PRO A 290 -23.71 6.59 24.51
CA PRO A 290 -22.93 7.50 25.34
C PRO A 290 -22.36 8.64 24.49
N ARG A 291 -22.47 9.87 25.01
CA ARG A 291 -21.88 11.06 24.42
C ARG A 291 -20.47 11.24 24.98
N GLU A 292 -19.53 10.47 24.45
CA GLU A 292 -18.11 10.69 24.77
C GLU A 292 -17.58 11.83 23.91
N GLY A 293 -16.87 12.79 24.54
CA GLY A 293 -16.22 13.88 23.81
C GLY A 293 -15.26 13.31 22.76
N GLY A 294 -15.37 13.77 21.52
CA GLY A 294 -14.49 13.33 20.44
C GLY A 294 -13.04 13.81 20.63
N TRP A 295 -12.18 13.45 19.68
CA TRP A 295 -10.74 13.81 19.63
C TRP A 295 -10.39 15.29 19.78
N PHE A 296 -11.37 16.14 19.51
CA PHE A 296 -11.22 17.58 19.58
C PHE A 296 -12.15 18.05 20.68
N SER A 297 -11.59 18.60 21.76
CA SER A 297 -12.29 19.06 22.98
C SER A 297 -13.24 20.25 22.76
N ASN A 298 -13.60 20.54 21.50
CA ASN A 298 -14.46 21.61 21.06
C ASN A 298 -15.75 21.00 20.49
N PRO A 299 -16.86 21.77 20.41
CA PRO A 299 -18.04 21.30 19.70
C PRO A 299 -17.64 20.78 18.32
N PRO A 300 -18.14 19.59 17.92
CA PRO A 300 -17.71 18.94 16.69
C PRO A 300 -17.96 19.88 15.51
N SER A 301 -16.89 20.28 14.84
CA SER A 301 -17.02 21.12 13.65
C SER A 301 -17.51 20.26 12.47
N PHE A 302 -18.29 20.86 11.59
CA PHE A 302 -18.74 20.23 10.34
C PHE A 302 -17.60 19.49 9.60
N TRP A 303 -16.44 20.12 9.54
CA TRP A 303 -15.26 19.61 8.85
C TRP A 303 -14.53 18.51 9.60
N GLN A 304 -14.56 18.51 10.93
CA GLN A 304 -14.00 17.44 11.73
C GLN A 304 -14.66 16.10 11.39
N GLY A 305 -15.99 16.08 11.23
CA GLY A 305 -16.72 14.91 10.76
C GLY A 305 -16.24 14.44 9.37
N ILE A 306 -16.10 15.37 8.43
CA ILE A 306 -15.60 15.09 7.07
C ILE A 306 -14.18 14.52 7.09
N PHE A 307 -13.24 15.13 7.83
CA PHE A 307 -11.87 14.63 7.93
C PHE A 307 -11.78 13.29 8.64
N THR A 308 -12.65 13.04 9.63
CA THR A 308 -12.70 11.75 10.31
C THR A 308 -13.19 10.65 9.37
N ILE A 309 -14.22 10.93 8.55
CA ILE A 309 -14.68 10.03 7.49
C ILE A 309 -13.55 9.83 6.46
N ALA A 310 -12.88 10.89 6.02
CA ALA A 310 -11.75 10.79 5.09
C ALA A 310 -10.60 9.93 5.65
N PHE A 311 -10.32 10.11 6.94
CA PHE A 311 -9.31 9.37 7.69
C PHE A 311 -9.68 7.89 7.86
N ALA A 312 -10.97 7.57 8.05
CA ALA A 312 -11.47 6.20 8.07
C ALA A 312 -11.17 5.45 6.76
N PHE A 313 -11.10 6.15 5.62
CA PHE A 313 -10.72 5.55 4.33
C PHE A 313 -9.23 5.69 3.98
N THR A 314 -8.34 5.93 4.96
CA THR A 314 -6.89 5.97 4.72
C THR A 314 -6.24 4.59 4.65
N THR A 315 -5.17 4.47 3.86
CA THR A 315 -4.48 3.18 3.63
C THR A 315 -3.00 3.41 3.44
N THR A 316 -2.16 2.65 4.16
CA THR A 316 -0.71 2.93 4.26
C THR A 316 0.18 1.82 3.67
N SER A 317 -0.37 0.76 3.07
CA SER A 317 0.41 -0.43 2.65
C SER A 317 -0.08 -1.14 1.39
N THR A 318 -0.65 -0.41 0.43
CA THR A 318 -1.19 -1.01 -0.81
C THR A 318 -0.14 -1.76 -1.63
N LEU A 319 1.04 -1.18 -1.84
CA LEU A 319 2.10 -1.78 -2.66
C LEU A 319 2.70 -3.06 -2.06
N PRO A 320 3.12 -3.11 -0.78
CA PRO A 320 3.61 -4.35 -0.18
C PRO A 320 2.58 -5.49 -0.18
N ILE A 321 1.30 -5.17 0.03
CA ILE A 321 0.21 -6.15 -0.01
C ILE A 321 0.03 -6.69 -1.43
N TYR A 322 0.08 -5.82 -2.44
CA TYR A 322 0.06 -6.22 -3.85
C TYR A 322 1.26 -7.12 -4.22
N ALA A 323 2.46 -6.74 -3.81
CA ALA A 323 3.68 -7.51 -4.03
C ALA A 323 3.58 -8.93 -3.45
N SER A 324 3.00 -9.03 -2.24
CA SER A 324 2.78 -10.30 -1.55
C SER A 324 1.79 -11.22 -2.30
N LEU A 325 0.75 -10.68 -2.92
CA LEU A 325 -0.19 -11.46 -3.74
C LEU A 325 0.50 -12.08 -4.96
N LYS A 326 1.37 -11.30 -5.64
CA LYS A 326 2.07 -11.75 -6.84
C LYS A 326 3.26 -12.66 -6.53
N SER A 327 3.85 -12.59 -5.32
CA SER A 327 4.97 -13.44 -4.88
C SER A 327 4.62 -14.95 -4.86
N GLY A 328 3.34 -15.30 -4.65
CA GLY A 328 2.90 -16.70 -4.48
C GLY A 328 2.67 -17.50 -5.77
N VAL A 329 2.85 -16.90 -6.96
CA VAL A 329 2.56 -17.57 -8.23
C VAL A 329 3.81 -18.27 -8.76
N ASN A 330 3.77 -19.61 -8.78
CA ASN A 330 4.79 -20.42 -9.42
C ASN A 330 4.77 -20.15 -10.94
N PRO A 331 5.93 -19.81 -11.55
CA PRO A 331 5.98 -19.32 -12.93
C PRO A 331 5.74 -20.42 -13.97
N VAL A 332 5.78 -21.69 -13.56
CA VAL A 332 5.77 -22.85 -14.47
C VAL A 332 4.35 -23.29 -14.81
N SER A 333 3.34 -22.75 -14.11
CA SER A 333 1.95 -23.11 -14.40
C SER A 333 1.40 -22.23 -15.52
N THR A 334 1.24 -22.80 -16.71
CA THR A 334 0.49 -22.20 -17.84
C THR A 334 -1.02 -22.15 -17.59
N ALA A 335 -1.51 -22.76 -16.51
CA ALA A 335 -2.92 -22.71 -16.16
C ALA A 335 -3.38 -21.27 -15.85
N LYS A 336 -4.51 -20.87 -16.46
CA LYS A 336 -5.18 -19.58 -16.25
C LYS A 336 -5.33 -19.32 -14.75
N THR A 337 -4.78 -18.21 -14.25
CA THR A 337 -4.91 -17.86 -12.82
C THR A 337 -6.36 -17.53 -12.49
N PRO A 338 -6.95 -18.05 -11.40
CA PRO A 338 -8.35 -17.83 -11.08
C PRO A 338 -8.65 -16.34 -10.79
N ARG A 339 -9.76 -15.83 -11.33
CA ARG A 339 -10.23 -14.42 -11.20
C ARG A 339 -10.33 -13.94 -9.74
N SER A 340 -10.60 -14.84 -8.80
CA SER A 340 -10.63 -14.55 -7.35
C SER A 340 -9.28 -14.08 -6.78
N ARG A 341 -8.19 -14.22 -7.52
CA ARG A 341 -6.86 -13.69 -7.18
C ARG A 341 -6.61 -12.28 -7.73
N SER A 342 -7.60 -11.62 -8.34
CA SER A 342 -7.43 -10.25 -8.81
C SER A 342 -7.36 -9.27 -7.64
N PHE A 343 -6.25 -8.54 -7.54
CA PHE A 343 -6.05 -7.48 -6.54
C PHE A 343 -7.15 -6.41 -6.61
N ARG A 344 -7.62 -6.09 -7.83
CA ARG A 344 -8.68 -5.11 -8.09
C ARG A 344 -9.98 -5.51 -7.42
N ILE A 345 -10.37 -6.79 -7.54
CA ILE A 345 -11.59 -7.31 -6.92
C ILE A 345 -11.45 -7.28 -5.40
N LEU A 346 -10.33 -7.79 -4.84
CA LEU A 346 -10.08 -7.77 -3.39
C LEU A 346 -10.13 -6.34 -2.81
N SER A 347 -9.53 -5.38 -3.52
CA SER A 347 -9.56 -3.96 -3.14
C SER A 347 -10.98 -3.41 -3.16
N LEU A 348 -11.72 -3.57 -4.26
CA LEU A 348 -13.10 -3.07 -4.38
C LEU A 348 -14.03 -3.70 -3.35
N THR A 349 -13.96 -5.02 -3.15
CA THR A 349 -14.76 -5.70 -2.13
C THR A 349 -14.42 -5.19 -0.74
N SER A 350 -13.14 -4.93 -0.42
CA SER A 350 -12.77 -4.39 0.90
C SER A 350 -13.31 -2.98 1.14
N VAL A 351 -13.32 -2.12 0.12
CA VAL A 351 -13.89 -0.76 0.21
C VAL A 351 -15.41 -0.85 0.37
N PHE A 352 -16.06 -1.71 -0.41
CA PHE A 352 -17.50 -1.95 -0.31
C PHE A 352 -17.90 -2.46 1.08
N CYS A 353 -17.20 -3.46 1.62
CA CYS A 353 -17.43 -3.94 2.98
C CYS A 353 -17.21 -2.83 4.03
N ALA A 354 -16.19 -1.98 3.86
CA ALA A 354 -15.97 -0.84 4.76
C ALA A 354 -17.12 0.18 4.70
N ILE A 355 -17.63 0.50 3.51
CA ILE A 355 -18.81 1.38 3.37
C ILE A 355 -19.99 0.79 4.13
N LEU A 356 -20.30 -0.51 3.94
CA LEU A 356 -21.43 -1.15 4.62
C LEU A 356 -21.30 -1.11 6.15
N LEU A 357 -20.09 -1.27 6.67
CA LEU A 357 -19.81 -1.28 8.10
C LEU A 357 -19.77 0.13 8.73
N ILE A 358 -19.35 1.15 7.99
CA ILE A 358 -19.25 2.54 8.48
C ILE A 358 -20.56 3.31 8.25
N LEU A 359 -21.38 2.93 7.27
CA LEU A 359 -22.64 3.60 6.93
C LEU A 359 -23.59 3.80 8.14
N PRO A 360 -23.84 2.79 9.01
CA PRO A 360 -24.68 2.99 10.19
C PRO A 360 -24.15 4.09 11.12
N LEU A 361 -22.83 4.20 11.28
CA LEU A 361 -22.21 5.20 12.15
C LEU A 361 -22.47 6.63 11.66
N VAL A 362 -22.41 6.86 10.34
CA VAL A 362 -22.73 8.16 9.74
C VAL A 362 -24.20 8.52 9.95
N ILE A 363 -25.10 7.53 9.87
CA ILE A 363 -26.53 7.74 10.12
C ILE A 363 -26.78 8.08 11.59
N PHE A 364 -26.13 7.37 12.52
CA PHE A 364 -26.25 7.58 13.96
C PHE A 364 -25.72 8.96 14.36
N ALA A 365 -24.60 9.39 13.78
CA ALA A 365 -24.01 10.70 14.03
C ALA A 365 -24.89 11.85 13.51
N ALA A 366 -25.58 11.65 12.38
CA ALA A 366 -26.50 12.64 11.81
C ALA A 366 -27.86 12.73 12.53
N LYS A 367 -28.32 11.62 13.11
CA LYS A 367 -29.59 11.52 13.85
C LYS A 367 -29.37 10.83 15.20
N PRO A 368 -28.81 11.54 16.19
CA PRO A 368 -28.68 10.98 17.52
C PRO A 368 -30.10 10.75 18.08
N ASN A 369 -30.41 9.50 18.41
CA ASN A 369 -31.70 9.11 18.97
C ASN A 369 -31.73 9.47 20.46
N ILE A 370 -31.88 10.76 20.77
CA ILE A 370 -31.88 11.26 22.14
C ILE A 370 -33.33 11.20 22.66
N PRO A 371 -33.61 10.52 23.79
CA PRO A 371 -34.92 10.57 24.39
C PRO A 371 -35.23 12.02 24.78
N ALA A 372 -36.35 12.54 24.28
CA ALA A 372 -36.79 13.93 24.44
C ALA A 372 -37.08 14.37 25.90
N SER A 373 -36.77 13.51 26.87
CA SER A 373 -37.05 13.69 28.30
C SER A 373 -36.21 14.79 28.98
N GLY A 374 -35.21 15.36 28.29
CA GLY A 374 -34.26 16.34 28.85
C GLY A 374 -34.49 17.80 28.49
N THR A 375 -35.48 18.13 27.66
CA THR A 375 -35.93 19.54 27.55
C THR A 375 -36.73 19.87 28.80
N THR A 376 -36.03 20.11 29.90
CA THR A 376 -36.55 20.93 30.99
C THR A 376 -37.04 22.22 30.34
N PRO A 377 -38.36 22.52 30.38
CA PRO A 377 -38.83 23.82 29.93
C PRO A 377 -38.03 24.85 30.71
N THR A 378 -37.42 25.79 30.00
CA THR A 378 -36.79 26.99 30.53
C THR A 378 -37.84 27.75 31.33
N LEU A 379 -38.06 27.35 32.58
CA LEU A 379 -38.77 28.13 33.57
C LEU A 379 -37.73 29.07 34.20
N PRO A 380 -37.99 30.38 34.24
CA PRO A 380 -37.10 31.33 34.88
C PRO A 380 -37.10 31.12 36.41
N ASP A 381 -35.90 31.19 36.99
CA ASP A 381 -35.62 31.61 38.37
C ASP A 381 -36.14 30.77 39.56
N ASN A 382 -35.77 29.49 39.66
CA ASN A 382 -35.78 28.81 40.97
C ASN A 382 -34.45 28.09 41.27
N PRO A 383 -33.72 28.47 42.34
CA PRO A 383 -32.39 27.94 42.68
C PRO A 383 -32.40 26.59 43.43
N ILE A 384 -33.41 25.74 43.21
CA ILE A 384 -33.45 24.40 43.82
C ILE A 384 -32.87 23.41 42.80
N SER A 385 -31.57 23.14 42.94
CA SER A 385 -30.83 22.11 42.23
C SER A 385 -31.41 20.73 42.51
N LEU A 386 -32.42 20.34 41.74
CA LEU A 386 -32.94 18.98 41.73
C LEU A 386 -31.82 18.01 41.29
N PRO A 387 -31.72 16.83 41.93
CA PRO A 387 -30.70 15.83 41.61
C PRO A 387 -30.81 15.43 40.13
N VAL A 388 -29.70 15.62 39.41
CA VAL A 388 -29.49 15.16 38.04
C VAL A 388 -29.87 13.68 37.97
N LEU A 389 -30.93 13.38 37.21
CA LEU A 389 -31.42 12.01 37.03
C LEU A 389 -30.27 11.16 36.46
N PRO A 390 -29.90 10.04 37.10
CA PRO A 390 -28.74 9.24 36.68
C PRO A 390 -28.88 8.82 35.22
N ASP A 391 -27.83 9.08 34.44
CA ASP A 391 -27.73 8.70 33.03
C ASP A 391 -28.23 7.27 32.83
N ALA A 392 -29.37 7.12 32.15
CA ALA A 392 -30.07 5.84 31.99
C ALA A 392 -29.34 4.86 31.05
N THR A 393 -28.08 5.12 30.70
CA THR A 393 -27.29 4.18 29.92
C THR A 393 -26.91 3.00 30.83
N PRO A 394 -27.38 1.76 30.55
CA PRO A 394 -26.97 0.61 31.32
C PRO A 394 -25.44 0.50 31.30
N GLU A 395 -24.82 0.53 32.48
CA GLU A 395 -23.37 0.53 32.68
C GLU A 395 -22.68 -0.57 31.87
N ILE A 396 -23.33 -1.73 31.76
CA ILE A 396 -22.88 -2.88 30.96
C ILE A 396 -22.61 -2.52 29.50
N VAL A 397 -23.49 -1.73 28.87
CA VAL A 397 -23.34 -1.35 27.44
C VAL A 397 -22.17 -0.39 27.26
N ARG A 398 -22.02 0.58 28.18
CA ARG A 398 -20.89 1.52 28.18
C ARG A 398 -19.56 0.79 28.35
N VAL A 399 -19.48 -0.11 29.33
CA VAL A 399 -18.30 -0.96 29.58
C VAL A 399 -17.99 -1.82 28.35
N ALA A 400 -19.00 -2.45 27.73
CA ALA A 400 -18.81 -3.25 26.53
C ALA A 400 -18.28 -2.42 25.35
N LEU A 401 -18.84 -1.24 25.09
CA LEU A 401 -18.37 -0.34 24.04
C LEU A 401 -16.90 0.05 24.25
N ALA A 402 -16.54 0.46 25.47
CA ALA A 402 -15.17 0.84 25.82
C ALA A 402 -14.16 -0.31 25.71
N ILE A 403 -14.53 -1.52 26.17
CA ILE A 403 -13.66 -2.70 26.05
C ILE A 403 -13.47 -3.10 24.59
N LEU A 404 -14.55 -3.09 23.79
CA LEU A 404 -14.48 -3.51 22.38
C LEU A 404 -13.76 -2.48 21.50
N SER A 405 -13.95 -1.18 21.72
CA SER A 405 -13.19 -0.13 21.02
C SER A 405 -11.70 -0.22 21.35
N SER A 406 -11.38 -0.36 22.64
CA SER A 406 -10.01 -0.53 23.11
C SER A 406 -9.35 -1.77 22.52
N THR A 407 -10.04 -2.91 22.54
CA THR A 407 -9.56 -4.17 21.97
C THR A 407 -9.30 -4.06 20.47
N THR A 408 -10.21 -3.39 19.74
CA THR A 408 -10.08 -3.15 18.29
C THR A 408 -8.79 -2.39 17.96
N LEU A 409 -8.50 -1.32 18.71
CA LEU A 409 -7.31 -0.50 18.51
C LEU A 409 -6.03 -1.20 18.96
N LEU A 410 -6.04 -1.85 20.13
CA LEU A 410 -4.92 -2.59 20.69
C LEU A 410 -4.43 -3.69 19.73
N LEU A 411 -5.37 -4.47 19.18
CA LEU A 411 -5.08 -5.51 18.19
C LEU A 411 -4.66 -4.95 16.82
N GLY A 412 -4.91 -3.66 16.58
CA GLY A 412 -4.46 -2.94 15.40
C GLY A 412 -3.00 -2.49 15.45
N VAL A 413 -2.41 -2.34 16.65
CA VAL A 413 -1.03 -1.85 16.85
C VAL A 413 0.04 -2.72 16.17
N PRO A 414 0.00 -4.07 16.25
CA PRO A 414 1.04 -4.90 15.64
C PRO A 414 1.16 -4.70 14.13
N GLN A 415 0.05 -4.50 13.42
CA GLN A 415 0.08 -4.22 11.99
C GLN A 415 0.81 -2.90 11.69
N ALA A 416 0.53 -1.83 12.45
CA ALA A 416 1.22 -0.54 12.31
C ALA A 416 2.70 -0.65 12.70
N ALA A 417 3.03 -1.35 13.78
CA ALA A 417 4.40 -1.54 14.24
C ALA A 417 5.26 -2.33 13.23
N LEU A 418 4.65 -3.26 12.49
CA LEU A 418 5.33 -4.05 11.45
C LEU A 418 5.54 -3.27 10.15
N THR A 419 4.74 -2.27 9.83
CA THR A 419 4.95 -1.46 8.61
C THR A 419 6.11 -0.48 8.74
N VAL A 420 6.69 -0.33 9.95
CA VAL A 420 7.89 0.48 10.18
C VAL A 420 9.09 -0.13 9.44
N PRO A 421 9.67 0.58 8.45
CA PRO A 421 10.88 0.14 7.78
C PRO A 421 12.09 0.27 8.73
N PRO A 422 13.15 -0.55 8.55
CA PRO A 422 14.38 -0.38 9.30
C PRO A 422 15.00 0.99 8.98
N ILE A 423 15.15 1.82 10.02
CA ILE A 423 15.70 3.16 9.89
C ILE A 423 17.22 3.04 9.73
N PRO A 424 17.83 3.64 8.70
CA PRO A 424 19.27 3.59 8.47
C PRO A 424 20.04 4.53 9.41
N LEU A 425 19.78 4.46 10.73
CA LEU A 425 20.59 5.18 11.72
C LEU A 425 21.92 4.43 11.87
N ARG A 426 22.96 4.94 11.23
CA ARG A 426 24.35 4.53 11.53
C ARG A 426 24.77 5.21 12.82
N VAL A 427 24.48 4.59 13.95
CA VAL A 427 25.06 4.99 15.23
C VAL A 427 26.47 4.42 15.28
N GLY A 428 27.47 5.21 14.87
CA GLY A 428 28.89 4.82 14.85
C GLY A 428 29.28 3.82 13.75
N ARG A 429 30.36 3.05 14.00
CA ARG A 429 30.86 1.97 13.12
C ARG A 429 30.04 0.66 13.23
N THR A 430 29.07 0.61 14.14
CA THR A 430 28.28 -0.60 14.41
C THR A 430 27.13 -0.78 13.42
N ALA A 431 26.74 -2.03 13.20
CA ALA A 431 25.76 -2.46 12.21
C ALA A 431 24.39 -1.77 12.36
N ALA A 432 23.61 -1.76 11.27
CA ALA A 432 22.27 -1.18 11.23
C ALA A 432 21.37 -1.73 12.36
N VAL A 433 20.61 -0.85 13.01
CA VAL A 433 19.65 -1.23 14.06
C VAL A 433 18.65 -2.23 13.48
N SER A 434 18.42 -3.34 14.19
CA SER A 434 17.48 -4.36 13.76
C SER A 434 16.05 -3.79 13.71
N ARG A 435 15.26 -4.21 12.72
CA ARG A 435 13.84 -3.81 12.60
C ARG A 435 13.05 -4.13 13.87
N THR A 436 13.39 -5.23 14.54
CA THR A 436 12.78 -5.62 15.81
C THR A 436 13.06 -4.61 16.92
N ALA A 437 14.29 -4.09 16.99
CA ALA A 437 14.65 -3.07 17.97
C ALA A 437 13.93 -1.74 17.70
N THR A 438 13.83 -1.29 16.44
CA THR A 438 13.08 -0.06 16.11
C THR A 438 11.58 -0.20 16.38
N SER A 439 11.00 -1.36 16.07
CA SER A 439 9.59 -1.63 16.37
C SER A 439 9.35 -1.67 17.88
N LEU A 440 10.22 -2.35 18.63
CA LEU A 440 10.15 -2.42 20.09
C LEU A 440 10.34 -1.05 20.74
N SER A 441 11.24 -0.20 20.23
CA SER A 441 11.44 1.14 20.76
C SER A 441 10.21 2.03 20.54
N ILE A 442 9.56 1.92 19.38
CA ILE A 442 8.31 2.64 19.08
C ILE A 442 7.19 2.15 20.00
N VAL A 443 7.05 0.84 20.19
CA VAL A 443 6.06 0.27 21.11
C VAL A 443 6.35 0.73 22.55
N CYS A 444 7.61 0.71 22.98
CA CYS A 444 8.00 1.18 24.30
C CYS A 444 7.67 2.68 24.49
N LEU A 445 7.98 3.51 23.48
CA LEU A 445 7.63 4.93 23.49
C LEU A 445 6.11 5.13 23.54
N ALA A 446 5.35 4.39 22.71
CA ALA A 446 3.89 4.41 22.71
C ALA A 446 3.33 4.06 24.08
N VAL A 447 3.87 3.03 24.71
CA VAL A 447 3.52 2.59 26.06
C VAL A 447 3.77 3.74 27.04
N ILE A 448 4.98 4.27 27.10
CA ILE A 448 5.34 5.36 28.02
C ILE A 448 4.41 6.57 27.84
N LEU A 449 4.17 6.99 26.60
CA LEU A 449 3.27 8.13 26.30
C LEU A 449 1.80 7.84 26.64
N SER A 450 1.36 6.59 26.56
CA SER A 450 -0.03 6.21 26.88
C SER A 450 -0.31 6.20 28.39
N PHE A 451 0.71 5.96 29.24
CA PHE A 451 0.52 5.86 30.69
C PHE A 451 0.72 7.16 31.46
N ILE A 452 1.38 8.15 30.86
CA ILE A 452 1.58 9.45 31.50
C ILE A 452 0.30 10.28 31.31
N ARG A 453 -0.65 10.16 32.26
CA ARG A 453 -1.84 11.02 32.33
C ARG A 453 -1.49 12.36 32.97
N SER A 454 -0.71 13.17 32.25
CA SER A 454 -0.46 14.57 32.58
C SER A 454 -1.31 15.45 31.68
N SER A 455 -1.82 16.58 32.19
CA SER A 455 -2.49 17.60 31.37
C SER A 455 -1.63 18.03 30.20
N PHE A 456 -0.30 18.05 30.38
CA PHE A 456 0.66 18.29 29.32
C PHE A 456 0.55 17.29 28.15
N ILE A 457 0.27 16.02 28.44
CA ILE A 457 0.16 14.98 27.43
C ILE A 457 -1.12 15.13 26.62
N GLU A 458 -2.24 15.48 27.25
CA GLU A 458 -3.49 15.76 26.54
C GLU A 458 -3.30 16.91 25.53
N HIS A 459 -2.57 17.96 25.91
CA HIS A 459 -2.20 19.04 24.99
C HIS A 459 -1.22 18.62 23.88
N LEU A 460 -0.39 17.59 24.11
CA LEU A 460 0.53 17.06 23.11
C LEU A 460 -0.16 16.13 22.09
N PHE A 461 -1.19 15.40 22.51
CA PHE A 461 -1.88 14.44 21.63
C PHE A 461 -2.75 15.13 20.58
N THR A 462 -3.35 16.28 20.87
CA THR A 462 -4.12 17.06 19.88
C THR A 462 -3.30 17.38 18.62
N PRO A 463 -2.13 18.04 18.69
CA PRO A 463 -1.31 18.30 17.50
C PRO A 463 -0.74 17.01 16.88
N LEU A 464 -0.47 15.97 17.67
CA LEU A 464 -0.05 14.67 17.12
C LEU A 464 -1.16 14.00 16.29
N ASN A 465 -2.41 14.06 16.74
CA ASN A 465 -3.58 13.55 16.01
C ASN A 465 -3.80 14.35 14.73
N ILE A 466 -3.71 15.68 14.78
CA ILE A 466 -3.78 16.54 13.60
C ILE A 466 -2.67 16.18 12.61
N LEU A 467 -1.43 16.06 13.09
CA LEU A 467 -0.28 15.68 12.27
C LEU A 467 -0.48 14.29 11.64
N LEU A 468 -0.97 13.32 12.41
CA LEU A 468 -1.28 11.98 11.93
C LEU A 468 -2.34 12.03 10.82
N ILE A 469 -3.44 12.75 11.02
CA ILE A 469 -4.49 12.93 10.00
C ILE A 469 -3.88 13.55 8.75
N ILE A 470 -3.14 14.66 8.86
CA ILE A 470 -2.54 15.33 7.70
C ILE A 470 -1.65 14.37 6.94
N ILE A 471 -0.65 13.75 7.58
CA ILE A 471 0.32 12.90 6.88
C ILE A 471 -0.36 11.65 6.28
N THR A 472 -1.33 11.05 6.97
CA THR A 472 -2.05 9.87 6.43
C THR A 472 -2.96 10.23 5.27
N LEU A 473 -3.63 11.38 5.29
CA LEU A 473 -4.40 11.90 4.16
C LEU A 473 -3.47 12.26 2.99
N THR A 474 -2.32 12.89 3.25
CA THR A 474 -1.31 13.17 2.22
C THR A 474 -0.81 11.88 1.58
N GLY A 475 -0.42 10.89 2.39
CA GLY A 475 0.12 9.62 1.92
C GLY A 475 -0.90 8.78 1.15
N THR A 476 -2.16 8.80 1.59
CA THR A 476 -3.25 8.04 0.94
C THR A 476 -3.73 8.74 -0.31
N TYR A 477 -4.09 10.03 -0.24
CA TYR A 477 -4.80 10.68 -1.34
C TYR A 477 -3.87 11.49 -2.25
N PHE A 478 -2.93 12.27 -1.70
CA PHE A 478 -2.12 13.17 -2.51
C PHE A 478 -0.95 12.46 -3.21
N LEU A 479 -0.18 11.67 -2.47
CA LEU A 479 1.06 11.05 -2.95
C LEU A 479 0.88 10.17 -4.21
N PRO A 480 -0.06 9.21 -4.29
CA PRO A 480 -0.25 8.41 -5.50
C PRO A 480 -0.67 9.25 -6.70
N ALA A 481 -1.53 10.25 -6.51
CA ALA A 481 -1.96 11.13 -7.59
C ALA A 481 -0.80 11.99 -8.10
N LEU A 482 0.01 12.55 -7.20
CA LEU A 482 1.20 13.31 -7.55
C LEU A 482 2.22 12.44 -8.31
N LEU A 483 2.46 11.21 -7.86
CA LEU A 483 3.36 10.28 -8.55
C LEU A 483 2.82 9.89 -9.93
N HIS A 484 1.51 9.63 -10.04
CA HIS A 484 0.84 9.35 -11.31
C HIS A 484 1.03 10.50 -12.30
N ILE A 485 0.68 11.73 -11.89
CA ILE A 485 0.86 12.94 -12.70
C ILE A 485 2.34 13.11 -13.05
N SER A 486 3.25 12.96 -12.08
CA SER A 486 4.68 13.16 -12.32
C SER A 486 5.24 12.16 -13.33
N VAL A 487 4.85 10.89 -13.23
CA VAL A 487 5.26 9.84 -14.16
C VAL A 487 4.69 10.09 -15.55
N HIS A 488 3.42 10.49 -15.67
CA HIS A 488 2.76 10.61 -16.96
C HIS A 488 3.01 11.94 -17.68
N PHE A 489 3.18 13.05 -16.98
CA PHE A 489 3.44 14.36 -17.59
C PHE A 489 4.93 14.59 -17.86
N PHE A 490 5.82 14.23 -16.93
CA PHE A 490 7.24 14.55 -17.08
C PHE A 490 8.03 13.46 -17.81
N LYS A 491 7.56 12.20 -17.84
CA LYS A 491 8.21 11.19 -18.68
C LYS A 491 7.58 11.21 -20.06
N ARG A 492 8.44 11.23 -21.09
CA ARG A 492 8.00 11.02 -22.47
C ARG A 492 7.11 9.78 -22.49
N PRO A 493 5.91 9.85 -23.08
CA PRO A 493 5.12 8.64 -23.28
C PRO A 493 6.05 7.62 -23.94
N MET A 494 6.04 6.38 -23.45
CA MET A 494 6.55 5.28 -24.24
C MET A 494 5.58 5.17 -25.41
N ALA A 495 5.75 6.04 -26.41
CA ALA A 495 5.19 5.81 -27.71
C ALA A 495 5.68 4.42 -28.08
N ILE A 496 4.76 3.56 -28.48
CA ILE A 496 5.12 2.38 -29.25
C ILE A 496 5.81 2.98 -30.46
N VAL A 497 7.14 3.09 -30.39
CA VAL A 497 7.96 3.44 -31.54
C VAL A 497 7.75 2.22 -32.41
N ILE A 498 6.79 2.33 -33.32
CA ILE A 498 6.74 1.44 -34.48
C ILE A 498 8.16 1.51 -35.00
N PRO A 499 8.92 0.40 -34.99
CA PRO A 499 10.22 0.41 -35.61
C PRO A 499 9.95 0.78 -37.06
N ARG A 500 10.11 2.07 -37.38
CA ARG A 500 10.50 2.55 -38.69
C ARG A 500 11.95 2.14 -38.86
N THR A 501 12.25 0.86 -38.66
CA THR A 501 13.24 0.24 -39.50
C THR A 501 12.53 0.25 -40.84
N PRO A 502 12.89 1.13 -41.81
CA PRO A 502 12.64 0.76 -43.19
C PRO A 502 13.20 -0.65 -43.28
N LEU A 503 12.33 -1.63 -43.49
CA LEU A 503 12.79 -2.95 -43.90
C LEU A 503 13.76 -2.61 -45.02
N LEU A 504 15.06 -2.88 -44.78
CA LEU A 504 16.04 -2.95 -45.83
C LEU A 504 15.33 -3.78 -46.89
N GLN A 505 14.88 -3.12 -47.96
CA GLN A 505 14.50 -3.80 -49.17
C GLN A 505 15.78 -4.54 -49.52
N THR A 506 15.88 -5.80 -49.10
CA THR A 506 16.82 -6.71 -49.70
C THR A 506 16.46 -6.66 -51.17
N PRO A 507 17.32 -6.07 -52.02
CA PRO A 507 17.05 -6.04 -53.43
C PRO A 507 17.14 -7.50 -53.86
N SER A 508 15.99 -8.17 -53.95
CA SER A 508 15.88 -9.45 -54.61
C SER A 508 16.18 -9.17 -56.08
N THR A 509 17.46 -9.26 -56.39
CA THR A 509 18.03 -9.30 -57.72
C THR A 509 17.55 -10.59 -58.36
N SER A 510 16.41 -10.52 -59.02
CA SER A 510 16.06 -11.50 -60.06
C SER A 510 14.90 -10.98 -60.90
N THR A 511 15.29 -10.46 -62.06
CA THR A 511 14.61 -10.69 -63.35
C THR A 511 13.13 -10.33 -63.45
N ALA A 512 12.90 -9.14 -64.01
CA ALA A 512 11.87 -8.81 -65.00
C ALA A 512 10.80 -9.89 -65.25
N GLN A 513 9.72 -9.86 -64.47
CA GLN A 513 8.40 -10.24 -64.97
C GLN A 513 7.38 -9.16 -64.58
N PRO A 514 6.70 -8.54 -65.56
CA PRO A 514 5.62 -7.59 -65.31
C PRO A 514 4.33 -8.38 -65.05
N ASN A 515 4.15 -8.92 -63.85
CA ASN A 515 2.91 -9.62 -63.50
C ASN A 515 2.06 -8.82 -62.50
N LEU A 516 0.84 -8.54 -62.96
CA LEU A 516 -0.28 -7.75 -62.45
C LEU A 516 -0.88 -8.19 -61.09
N MET A 517 -0.11 -8.78 -60.17
CA MET A 517 -0.62 -9.28 -58.87
C MET A 517 0.03 -8.62 -57.64
N GLY A 518 0.18 -7.28 -57.66
CA GLY A 518 0.79 -6.48 -56.59
C GLY A 518 -0.14 -6.03 -55.45
N GLY A 519 -1.32 -6.65 -55.25
CA GLY A 519 -2.40 -6.08 -54.44
C GLY A 519 -2.52 -6.51 -52.97
N GLU A 520 -2.08 -7.71 -52.58
CA GLU A 520 -2.54 -8.30 -51.30
C GLU A 520 -1.72 -7.92 -50.06
N ARG A 521 -0.42 -7.66 -50.18
CA ARG A 521 0.43 -7.30 -49.01
C ARG A 521 0.06 -5.94 -48.39
N GLY A 522 -0.41 -4.98 -49.20
CA GLY A 522 -0.82 -3.67 -48.70
C GLY A 522 -2.09 -3.70 -47.84
N VAL A 523 -2.99 -4.66 -48.10
CA VAL A 523 -4.28 -4.77 -47.38
C VAL A 523 -4.07 -5.28 -45.95
N HIS A 524 -3.16 -6.23 -45.75
CA HIS A 524 -2.84 -6.74 -44.40
C HIS A 524 -2.17 -5.68 -43.52
N ASP A 525 -1.27 -4.87 -44.08
CA ASP A 525 -0.64 -3.75 -43.36
C ASP A 525 -1.66 -2.67 -42.99
N GLU A 526 -2.65 -2.41 -43.84
CA GLU A 526 -3.71 -1.44 -43.54
C GLU A 526 -4.60 -1.90 -42.36
N LEU A 527 -4.97 -3.18 -42.32
CA LEU A 527 -5.74 -3.75 -41.22
C LEU A 527 -4.97 -3.71 -39.90
N LEU A 528 -3.67 -4.03 -39.92
CA LEU A 528 -2.80 -3.91 -38.75
C LEU A 528 -2.68 -2.47 -38.27
N GLN A 529 -2.50 -1.50 -39.17
CA GLN A 529 -2.48 -0.08 -38.82
C GLN A 529 -3.81 0.40 -38.24
N ARG A 530 -4.95 -0.02 -38.80
CA ARG A 530 -6.28 0.32 -38.26
C ARG A 530 -6.48 -0.25 -36.86
N LYS A 531 -6.09 -1.51 -36.63
CA LYS A 531 -6.12 -2.15 -35.31
C LYS A 531 -5.21 -1.43 -34.32
N GLU A 532 -4.01 -1.06 -34.72
CA GLU A 532 -3.07 -0.32 -33.87
C GLU A 532 -3.63 1.07 -33.50
N ARG A 533 -4.15 1.84 -34.47
CA ARG A 533 -4.79 3.15 -34.20
C ARG A 533 -5.97 3.00 -33.25
N ALA A 534 -6.77 1.94 -33.40
CA ALA A 534 -7.89 1.66 -32.50
C ALA A 534 -7.40 1.34 -31.07
N LEU A 535 -6.36 0.53 -30.92
CA LEU A 535 -5.75 0.22 -29.62
C LEU A 535 -5.13 1.46 -28.97
N GLN A 536 -4.40 2.27 -29.73
CA GLN A 536 -3.83 3.53 -29.25
C GLN A 536 -4.93 4.50 -28.79
N LYS A 537 -6.02 4.65 -29.56
CA LYS A 537 -7.16 5.49 -29.18
C LYS A 537 -7.84 5.00 -27.90
N LYS A 538 -7.99 3.68 -27.73
CA LYS A 538 -8.55 3.06 -26.51
C LYS A 538 -7.65 3.29 -25.29
N GLN A 539 -6.35 3.03 -25.42
CA GLN A 539 -5.37 3.28 -24.35
C GLN A 539 -5.28 4.76 -23.99
N PHE A 540 -5.35 5.65 -24.97
CA PHE A 540 -5.34 7.09 -24.76
C PHE A 540 -6.57 7.57 -23.99
N ARG A 541 -7.78 7.10 -24.34
CA ARG A 541 -9.01 7.39 -23.58
C ARG A 541 -8.92 6.91 -22.13
N LYS A 542 -8.46 5.67 -21.93
CA LYS A 542 -8.25 5.10 -20.59
C LYS A 542 -7.27 5.97 -19.79
N ARG A 543 -6.17 6.39 -20.40
CA ARG A 543 -5.18 7.28 -19.78
C ARG A 543 -5.76 8.63 -19.40
N ILE A 544 -6.52 9.28 -20.28
CA ILE A 544 -7.17 10.57 -19.96
C ILE A 544 -8.06 10.43 -18.72
N LEU A 545 -8.83 9.35 -18.62
CA LEU A 545 -9.69 9.12 -17.45
C LEU A 545 -8.87 9.03 -16.15
N TRP A 546 -7.73 8.32 -16.17
CA TRP A 546 -6.83 8.24 -15.01
C TRP A 546 -6.18 9.57 -14.68
N ASP A 547 -5.75 10.34 -15.69
CA ASP A 547 -5.13 11.65 -15.49
C ASP A 547 -6.13 12.65 -14.90
N VAL A 548 -7.37 12.69 -15.42
CA VAL A 548 -8.46 13.52 -14.87
C VAL A 548 -8.77 13.11 -13.43
N GLY A 549 -8.87 11.80 -13.16
CA GLY A 549 -9.10 11.31 -11.80
C GLY A 549 -7.99 11.72 -10.82
N ALA A 550 -6.71 11.64 -11.25
CA ALA A 550 -5.59 12.08 -10.42
C ALA A 550 -5.63 13.59 -10.14
N TRP A 551 -6.00 14.42 -11.13
CA TRP A 551 -6.17 15.86 -10.92
C TRP A 551 -7.33 16.19 -9.97
N ILE A 552 -8.47 15.51 -10.11
CA ILE A 552 -9.61 15.64 -9.18
C ILE A 552 -9.16 15.29 -7.75
N GLN A 553 -8.42 14.20 -7.58
CA GLN A 553 -7.92 13.78 -6.28
C GLN A 553 -6.97 14.81 -5.65
N VAL A 554 -6.06 15.41 -6.43
CA VAL A 554 -5.20 16.51 -5.97
C VAL A 554 -6.02 17.74 -5.59
N PHE A 555 -7.02 18.10 -6.41
CA PHE A 555 -7.90 19.25 -6.14
C PHE A 555 -8.70 19.06 -4.84
N VAL A 556 -9.33 17.90 -4.65
CA VAL A 556 -10.08 17.56 -3.43
C VAL A 556 -9.17 17.61 -2.21
N TYR A 557 -7.96 17.05 -2.31
CA TYR A 557 -6.97 17.13 -1.25
C TYR A 557 -6.57 18.58 -0.93
N ALA A 558 -6.25 19.40 -1.94
CA ALA A 558 -5.86 20.79 -1.76
C ALA A 558 -6.99 21.62 -1.12
N ALA A 559 -8.22 21.45 -1.60
CA ALA A 559 -9.41 22.09 -1.02
C ALA A 559 -9.62 21.68 0.44
N GLY A 560 -9.45 20.39 0.75
CA GLY A 560 -9.48 19.88 2.11
C GLY A 560 -8.40 20.49 2.99
N VAL A 561 -7.15 20.57 2.53
CA VAL A 561 -6.05 21.18 3.29
C VAL A 561 -6.35 22.65 3.58
N VAL A 562 -6.80 23.44 2.60
CA VAL A 562 -7.17 24.84 2.80
C VAL A 562 -8.28 24.97 3.83
N ALA A 563 -9.36 24.20 3.71
CA ALA A 563 -10.45 24.20 4.68
C ALA A 563 -9.99 23.78 6.09
N GLY A 564 -9.15 22.76 6.18
CA GLY A 564 -8.56 22.27 7.42
C GLY A 564 -7.70 23.32 8.13
N PHE A 565 -6.83 24.00 7.39
CA PHE A 565 -6.01 25.10 7.94
C PHE A 565 -6.85 26.29 8.38
N SER A 566 -7.89 26.66 7.62
CA SER A 566 -8.80 27.74 8.02
C SER A 566 -9.47 27.44 9.37
N LEU A 567 -9.76 26.18 9.67
CA LEU A 567 -10.36 25.79 10.96
C LEU A 567 -9.35 25.72 12.10
N LEU A 568 -8.09 25.39 11.82
CA LEU A 568 -7.05 25.38 12.86
C LEU A 568 -6.67 26.80 13.31
N LEU A 569 -6.95 27.80 12.47
CA LEU A 569 -6.71 29.21 12.77
C LEU A 569 -7.86 29.89 13.54
N HIS A 570 -9.02 29.23 13.64
CA HIS A 570 -10.19 29.69 14.36
C HIS A 570 -10.41 28.87 15.63
#